data_AF-A0A834XLI1-F1
#
_entry.id   AF-A0A834XLI1-F1
#
_cell.length_a   1.000
_cell.length_b   1.000
_cell.length_c   1.000
_cell.angle_alpha   90.00
_cell.angle_beta   90.00
_cell.angle_gamma   90.00
#
_symmetry.space_group_name_H-M   'P 1'
#
loop_
_entity.id
_entity.type
_entity.pdbx_description
1 polymer ?
#
loop_
_entity_poly.entity_id
_entity_poly.type
_entity_poly.pdbx_seq_one_letter_code
_entity_poly.pdbx_strand_id
1 'polypeptide(L)'
;MGCCCSLFKKDSGPEDEPNETTRLLIDPVNNSPIIPRIHDDYPSQYSSSLPKTTDEQSALNRILHEAAANVIDVGALDSHNLEQHEYIDRSRAYAKKIEIGSVRVPQLVPCLLKDIPAPERVLAADPIAREDQELIKNMLKNAVIALQDVKVEHKEDLVVPFIA
;
A
#
# COMPACT_ATOMS: atom_id res chain seq x y z
N MET A 1 42.76 -0.97 -21.70
CA MET A 1 43.25 -1.70 -22.88
C MET A 1 42.03 -1.95 -23.77
N GLY A 2 41.66 -1.18 -24.80
CA GLY A 2 42.41 -0.35 -25.73
C GLY A 2 42.32 -0.96 -27.14
N CYS A 3 41.62 -0.28 -28.07
CA CYS A 3 41.48 -0.47 -29.54
C CYS A 3 40.60 -1.64 -30.04
N CYS A 4 39.57 -1.50 -30.91
CA CYS A 4 39.26 -0.70 -32.12
C CYS A 4 39.60 -1.39 -33.46
N CYS A 5 38.55 -1.50 -34.32
CA CYS A 5 38.54 -1.60 -35.80
C CYS A 5 38.92 -2.95 -36.44
N SER A 6 38.37 -3.44 -37.56
CA SER A 6 37.41 -2.96 -38.56
C SER A 6 37.24 -4.04 -39.65
N LEU A 7 36.05 -4.24 -40.21
CA LEU A 7 35.86 -4.89 -41.52
C LEU A 7 34.84 -4.08 -42.35
N PHE A 8 35.38 -3.18 -43.18
CA PHE A 8 34.78 -2.56 -44.38
C PHE A 8 34.57 -3.65 -45.47
N LYS A 9 33.76 -3.58 -46.55
CA LYS A 9 33.03 -2.53 -47.31
C LYS A 9 32.15 -3.23 -48.41
N LYS A 10 30.98 -2.72 -48.82
CA LYS A 10 30.61 -1.99 -50.09
C LYS A 10 29.34 -2.68 -50.69
N ASP A 11 28.39 -2.09 -51.42
CA ASP A 11 28.14 -0.78 -52.05
C ASP A 11 26.65 -0.71 -52.52
N SER A 12 26.12 0.52 -52.73
CA SER A 12 25.02 0.95 -53.65
C SER A 12 23.53 1.04 -53.20
N GLY A 13 22.95 2.24 -53.32
CA GLY A 13 21.50 2.49 -53.55
C GLY A 13 20.74 3.28 -52.47
N PRO A 14 19.92 4.31 -52.80
CA PRO A 14 19.35 5.26 -51.84
C PRO A 14 17.95 4.86 -51.32
N GLU A 15 17.58 5.46 -50.18
CA GLU A 15 16.19 5.72 -49.70
C GLU A 15 15.29 4.53 -49.30
N ASP A 16 15.04 4.39 -47.98
CA ASP A 16 13.72 4.66 -47.36
C ASP A 16 13.84 4.43 -45.84
N GLU A 17 13.77 5.49 -45.03
CA GLU A 17 13.67 5.39 -43.58
C GLU A 17 12.23 4.97 -43.20
N PRO A 18 12.03 3.95 -42.34
CA PRO A 18 10.68 3.51 -41.97
C PRO A 18 9.98 4.56 -41.09
N ASN A 19 8.92 5.17 -41.61
CA ASN A 19 8.16 6.20 -40.90
C ASN A 19 7.14 5.61 -39.90
N GLU A 20 6.78 6.42 -38.90
CA GLU A 20 6.05 6.11 -37.66
C GLU A 20 4.60 5.62 -37.87
N THR A 21 4.11 5.57 -39.10
CA THR A 21 2.74 5.14 -39.46
C THR A 21 2.66 3.67 -39.89
N THR A 22 3.73 2.91 -39.80
CA THR A 22 3.75 1.50 -40.22
C THR A 22 3.14 0.62 -39.12
N ARG A 23 1.85 0.26 -39.26
CA ARG A 23 1.13 -0.57 -38.27
C ARG A 23 1.65 -2.02 -38.26
N LEU A 24 1.92 -2.54 -37.06
CA LEU A 24 2.66 -3.80 -36.85
C LEU A 24 1.80 -5.06 -36.64
N LEU A 25 0.47 -5.02 -36.69
CA LEU A 25 -0.38 -6.20 -36.47
C LEU A 25 -1.63 -6.23 -37.37
N ILE A 26 -1.95 -7.42 -37.89
CA ILE A 26 -3.16 -7.75 -38.67
C ILE A 26 -4.19 -8.31 -37.68
N ASP A 27 -5.32 -7.63 -37.53
CA ASP A 27 -6.38 -7.99 -36.57
C ASP A 27 -7.28 -9.13 -37.10
N PRO A 28 -7.49 -10.25 -36.36
CA PRO A 28 -8.45 -11.26 -36.74
C PRO A 28 -9.62 -11.38 -35.72
N VAL A 29 -10.74 -10.78 -36.11
CA VAL A 29 -12.11 -11.34 -36.02
C VAL A 29 -12.81 -11.39 -34.65
N ASN A 30 -13.68 -10.40 -34.48
CA ASN A 30 -14.86 -10.33 -33.62
C ASN A 30 -15.89 -11.43 -33.94
N ASN A 31 -16.42 -12.16 -32.94
CA ASN A 31 -17.51 -13.14 -33.13
C ASN A 31 -18.58 -13.05 -32.02
N SER A 32 -19.86 -13.07 -32.46
CA SER A 32 -21.12 -13.47 -31.76
C SER A 32 -22.04 -12.38 -31.13
N PRO A 33 -23.39 -12.59 -31.05
CA PRO A 33 -24.34 -12.08 -32.05
C PRO A 33 -25.59 -11.31 -31.52
N ILE A 34 -26.18 -10.54 -32.45
CA ILE A 34 -27.54 -10.01 -32.66
C ILE A 34 -28.65 -10.35 -31.62
N ILE A 35 -29.25 -9.30 -31.04
CA ILE A 35 -30.68 -9.24 -30.62
C ILE A 35 -31.32 -7.98 -31.24
N PRO A 36 -32.46 -8.09 -31.96
CA PRO A 36 -33.08 -6.98 -32.68
C PRO A 36 -34.08 -6.18 -31.81
N ARG A 37 -34.03 -4.85 -31.88
CA ARG A 37 -35.12 -3.96 -31.45
C ARG A 37 -35.41 -2.92 -32.54
N ILE A 38 -36.47 -3.21 -33.30
CA ILE A 38 -37.54 -2.35 -33.85
C ILE A 38 -37.26 -0.85 -33.60
N HIS A 39 -36.69 -0.11 -34.56
CA HIS A 39 -37.30 0.59 -35.72
C HIS A 39 -38.11 1.84 -35.35
N ASP A 40 -37.47 3.01 -35.49
CA ASP A 40 -38.12 4.26 -35.90
C ASP A 40 -37.22 4.92 -36.98
N ASP A 41 -37.84 5.22 -38.12
CA ASP A 41 -37.23 5.67 -39.37
C ASP A 41 -36.69 7.12 -39.32
N TYR A 42 -35.41 7.31 -39.67
CA TYR A 42 -34.95 8.22 -40.74
C TYR A 42 -33.45 7.96 -41.05
N PRO A 43 -33.02 7.88 -42.32
CA PRO A 43 -31.73 7.28 -42.67
C PRO A 43 -30.59 8.31 -42.67
N SER A 44 -29.70 8.23 -41.67
CA SER A 44 -28.35 8.81 -41.78
C SER A 44 -27.37 7.69 -42.12
N GLN A 45 -27.09 7.57 -43.41
CA GLN A 45 -26.02 6.73 -43.96
C GLN A 45 -24.66 7.37 -43.65
N TYR A 46 -24.16 7.20 -42.43
CA TYR A 46 -22.72 7.20 -42.17
C TYR A 46 -22.39 6.14 -41.13
N SER A 47 -22.01 4.99 -41.67
CA SER A 47 -21.22 3.95 -41.04
C SER A 47 -19.90 4.52 -40.47
N SER A 48 -19.73 4.51 -39.15
CA SER A 48 -18.46 4.21 -38.47
C SER A 48 -18.61 4.28 -36.94
N SER A 49 -18.30 3.16 -36.29
CA SER A 49 -17.85 3.03 -34.88
C SER A 49 -18.59 3.83 -33.80
N LEU A 50 -19.58 3.20 -33.14
CA LEU A 50 -19.82 3.50 -31.72
C LEU A 50 -18.53 3.18 -30.97
N PRO A 51 -17.91 4.12 -30.24
CA PRO A 51 -16.67 3.83 -29.57
C PRO A 51 -16.97 3.06 -28.28
N LYS A 52 -16.09 2.11 -27.92
CA LYS A 52 -16.02 1.42 -26.63
C LYS A 52 -15.63 2.40 -25.49
N THR A 53 -16.19 3.61 -25.48
CA THR A 53 -15.82 4.74 -24.61
C THR A 53 -16.09 4.49 -23.14
N THR A 54 -17.00 3.57 -22.81
CA THR A 54 -17.39 3.33 -21.42
C THR A 54 -16.26 2.70 -20.61
N ASP A 55 -15.46 1.81 -21.20
CA ASP A 55 -14.39 1.11 -20.46
C ASP A 55 -13.17 2.02 -20.24
N GLU A 56 -12.75 2.75 -21.28
CA GLU A 56 -11.65 3.73 -21.16
C GLU A 56 -12.01 4.86 -20.19
N GLN A 57 -13.24 5.40 -20.26
CA GLN A 57 -13.68 6.44 -19.33
C GLN A 57 -13.81 5.92 -17.88
N SER A 58 -14.22 4.66 -17.70
CA SER A 58 -14.25 3.99 -16.38
C SER A 58 -12.84 3.79 -15.81
N ALA A 59 -11.89 3.35 -16.65
CA ALA A 59 -10.48 3.20 -16.26
C ALA A 59 -9.87 4.54 -15.82
N LEU A 60 -10.15 5.63 -16.56
CA LEU A 60 -9.71 6.97 -16.19
C LEU A 60 -10.33 7.45 -14.88
N ASN A 61 -11.63 7.21 -14.65
CA ASN A 61 -12.27 7.53 -13.38
C ASN A 61 -11.66 6.74 -12.22
N ARG A 62 -11.33 5.46 -12.41
CA ARG A 62 -10.65 4.65 -11.39
C ARG A 62 -9.28 5.23 -11.05
N ILE A 63 -8.49 5.60 -12.07
CA ILE A 63 -7.17 6.21 -11.88
C ILE A 63 -7.30 7.53 -11.11
N LEU A 64 -8.28 8.37 -11.45
CA LEU A 64 -8.51 9.63 -10.74
C LEU A 64 -8.93 9.41 -9.29
N HIS A 65 -9.83 8.47 -9.01
CA HIS A 65 -10.24 8.14 -7.64
C HIS A 65 -9.09 7.54 -6.81
N GLU A 66 -8.29 6.65 -7.41
CA GLU A 66 -7.11 6.06 -6.78
C GLU A 66 -6.06 7.13 -6.49
N ALA A 67 -5.78 8.02 -7.45
CA ALA A 67 -4.88 9.14 -7.25
C ALA A 67 -5.40 10.08 -6.15
N ALA A 68 -6.68 10.43 -6.16
CA ALA A 68 -7.28 11.28 -5.12
C ALA A 68 -7.22 10.67 -3.72
N ALA A 69 -7.30 9.33 -3.61
CA ALA A 69 -7.17 8.63 -2.33
C ALA A 69 -5.71 8.51 -1.86
N ASN A 70 -4.75 8.45 -2.78
CA ASN A 70 -3.33 8.23 -2.48
C ASN A 70 -2.52 9.53 -2.32
N VAL A 71 -3.03 10.66 -2.83
CA VAL A 71 -2.41 11.97 -2.65
C VAL A 71 -2.62 12.44 -1.20
N ILE A 72 -1.52 12.81 -0.54
CA ILE A 72 -1.53 13.32 0.82
C ILE A 72 -1.82 14.81 0.79
N ASP A 73 -2.96 15.22 1.36
CA ASP A 73 -3.25 16.63 1.62
C ASP A 73 -2.45 17.11 2.84
N VAL A 74 -1.38 17.86 2.59
CA VAL A 74 -0.53 18.44 3.63
C VAL A 74 -1.19 19.61 4.37
N GLY A 75 -2.29 20.15 3.85
CA GLY A 75 -3.05 21.26 4.44
C GLY A 75 -4.17 20.84 5.40
N ALA A 76 -4.49 19.54 5.48
CA ALA A 76 -5.63 19.02 6.26
C ALA A 76 -5.41 18.98 7.81
N LEU A 77 -4.56 19.86 8.36
CA LEU A 77 -4.26 19.89 9.80
C LEU A 77 -5.38 20.53 10.64
N ASP A 78 -6.31 21.24 10.02
CA ASP A 78 -7.45 21.84 10.71
C ASP A 78 -8.52 20.76 11.03
N SER A 79 -8.55 20.37 12.30
CA SER A 79 -9.48 19.40 12.90
C SER A 79 -10.95 19.83 12.93
N HIS A 80 -11.33 20.89 12.20
CA HIS A 80 -12.63 21.57 12.31
C HIS A 80 -13.58 21.36 11.12
N ASN A 81 -13.38 20.33 10.31
CA ASN A 81 -14.37 19.97 9.27
C ASN A 81 -15.64 19.31 9.83
N LEU A 82 -15.78 19.21 11.16
CA LEU A 82 -16.96 18.66 11.81
C LEU A 82 -17.71 19.75 12.61
N GLU A 83 -18.94 20.02 12.22
CA GLU A 83 -19.81 20.93 12.96
C GLU A 83 -20.27 20.32 14.30
N GLN A 84 -20.41 21.15 15.33
CA GLN A 84 -20.75 20.68 16.69
C GLN A 84 -22.07 19.91 16.74
N HIS A 85 -23.09 20.32 15.98
CA HIS A 85 -24.36 19.61 15.95
C HIS A 85 -24.22 18.21 15.34
N GLU A 86 -23.33 18.04 14.36
CA GLU A 86 -23.17 16.79 13.63
C GLU A 86 -22.43 15.80 14.52
N TYR A 87 -21.43 16.28 15.27
CA TYR A 87 -20.81 15.51 16.34
C TYR A 87 -21.85 14.98 17.35
N ILE A 88 -22.73 15.86 17.85
CA ILE A 88 -23.75 15.49 18.84
C ILE A 88 -24.70 14.44 18.27
N ASP A 89 -25.21 14.63 17.05
CA ASP A 89 -26.14 13.69 16.44
C ASP A 89 -25.49 12.34 16.12
N ARG A 90 -24.26 12.33 15.60
CA ARG A 90 -23.47 11.09 15.42
C ARG A 90 -23.26 10.36 16.74
N SER A 91 -22.91 11.09 17.81
CA SER A 91 -22.69 10.50 19.14
C SER A 91 -23.97 9.80 19.67
N ARG A 92 -25.13 10.45 19.52
CA ARG A 92 -26.43 9.89 19.91
C ARG A 92 -26.79 8.68 19.06
N ALA A 93 -26.53 8.74 17.75
CA ALA A 93 -26.77 7.63 16.84
C ALA A 93 -25.93 6.39 17.18
N TYR A 94 -24.65 6.58 17.55
CA TYR A 94 -23.78 5.49 17.98
C TYR A 94 -24.20 4.90 19.32
N ALA A 95 -24.54 5.74 20.32
CA ALA A 95 -25.05 5.27 21.60
C ALA A 95 -26.30 4.39 21.41
N LYS A 96 -27.26 4.84 20.61
CA LYS A 96 -28.47 4.08 20.27
C LYS A 96 -28.17 2.76 19.56
N LYS A 97 -27.20 2.75 18.63
CA LYS A 97 -26.78 1.51 17.94
C LYS A 97 -26.13 0.50 18.89
N ILE A 98 -25.35 0.98 19.87
CA ILE A 98 -24.73 0.13 20.90
C ILE A 98 -25.80 -0.50 21.80
N GLU A 99 -26.79 0.28 22.22
CA GLU A 99 -27.91 -0.21 23.03
C GLU A 99 -28.74 -1.27 22.29
N ILE A 100 -29.08 -1.03 21.02
CA ILE A 100 -29.86 -1.98 20.20
C ILE A 100 -29.05 -3.23 19.88
N GLY A 101 -27.75 -3.08 19.62
CA GLY A 101 -26.86 -4.18 19.28
C GLY A 101 -26.57 -5.16 20.41
N SER A 102 -27.05 -4.91 21.64
CA SER A 102 -26.81 -5.73 22.84
C SER A 102 -25.34 -6.14 22.97
N VAL A 103 -24.42 -5.23 22.64
CA VAL A 103 -22.98 -5.45 22.77
C VAL A 103 -22.67 -5.45 24.26
N ARG A 104 -22.70 -6.63 24.88
CA ARG A 104 -22.29 -6.82 26.26
C ARG A 104 -20.78 -6.68 26.32
N VAL A 105 -20.29 -5.48 26.58
CA VAL A 105 -18.89 -5.28 26.96
C VAL A 105 -18.70 -6.02 28.29
N PRO A 106 -17.78 -6.99 28.38
CA PRO A 106 -17.54 -7.68 29.64
C PRO A 106 -17.12 -6.65 30.69
N GLN A 107 -17.95 -6.42 31.70
CA GLN A 107 -17.55 -5.73 32.93
C GLN A 107 -16.69 -6.70 33.76
N LEU A 108 -15.57 -7.14 33.21
CA LEU A 108 -14.57 -7.82 34.02
C LEU A 108 -13.87 -6.75 34.84
N VAL A 109 -14.16 -6.72 36.14
CA VAL A 109 -13.17 -6.19 37.09
C VAL A 109 -11.94 -7.09 36.95
N PRO A 110 -10.79 -6.57 36.49
CA PRO A 110 -9.60 -7.38 36.39
C PRO A 110 -9.22 -7.79 37.82
N CYS A 111 -9.34 -9.08 38.09
CA CYS A 111 -8.87 -9.68 39.33
C CYS A 111 -7.69 -10.54 38.91
N LEU A 112 -6.52 -10.16 39.41
CA LEU A 112 -5.27 -10.83 39.11
C LEU A 112 -5.25 -12.21 39.78
N LEU A 113 -4.57 -13.17 39.15
CA LEU A 113 -4.25 -14.48 39.73
C LEU A 113 -5.47 -15.38 40.06
N LYS A 114 -6.60 -15.23 39.36
CA LYS A 114 -7.77 -16.13 39.49
C LYS A 114 -7.47 -17.59 39.13
N ASP A 115 -6.41 -17.79 38.37
CA ASP A 115 -5.95 -19.04 37.78
C ASP A 115 -4.91 -19.78 38.62
N ILE A 116 -4.44 -19.20 39.74
CA ILE A 116 -3.43 -19.84 40.60
C ILE A 116 -4.13 -20.65 41.69
N PRO A 117 -4.16 -21.99 41.62
CA PRO A 117 -4.68 -22.82 42.70
C PRO A 117 -3.73 -22.77 43.90
N ALA A 118 -4.26 -22.53 45.11
CA ALA A 118 -3.50 -22.54 46.37
C ALA A 118 -2.24 -21.64 46.33
N PRO A 119 -2.40 -20.30 46.24
CA PRO A 119 -1.29 -19.36 46.08
C PRO A 119 -0.23 -19.47 47.19
N GLU A 120 -0.64 -19.78 48.41
CA GLU A 120 0.25 -20.00 49.55
C GLU A 120 1.26 -21.14 49.30
N ARG A 121 0.84 -22.19 48.61
CA ARG A 121 1.71 -23.33 48.27
C ARG A 121 2.68 -22.98 47.15
N VAL A 122 2.22 -22.23 46.15
CA VAL A 122 3.05 -21.80 45.02
C VAL A 122 4.13 -20.83 45.50
N LEU A 123 3.80 -19.91 46.40
CA LEU A 123 4.74 -18.94 46.97
C LEU A 123 5.73 -19.58 47.96
N ALA A 124 5.36 -20.68 48.60
CA ALA A 124 6.22 -21.43 49.52
C ALA A 124 7.12 -22.47 48.81
N ALA A 125 6.98 -22.64 47.51
CA ALA A 125 7.81 -23.55 46.72
C ALA A 125 9.27 -23.08 46.68
N ASP A 126 10.17 -24.01 46.35
CA ASP A 126 11.58 -23.68 46.23
C ASP A 126 11.81 -22.58 45.17
N PRO A 127 12.65 -21.58 45.47
CA PRO A 127 12.94 -20.51 44.53
C PRO A 127 13.72 -21.02 43.32
N ILE A 128 13.73 -20.23 42.25
CA ILE A 128 14.52 -20.52 41.04
C ILE A 128 15.98 -20.78 41.41
N ALA A 129 16.54 -21.88 40.89
CA ALA A 129 17.91 -22.30 41.13
C ALA A 129 18.92 -21.20 40.78
N ARG A 130 20.02 -21.12 41.52
CA ARG A 130 21.03 -20.06 41.32
C ARG A 130 21.71 -20.18 39.97
N GLU A 131 21.90 -21.39 39.49
CA GLU A 131 22.50 -21.74 38.22
C GLU A 131 21.68 -21.13 37.06
N ASP A 132 20.36 -21.25 37.11
CA ASP A 132 19.45 -20.68 36.12
C ASP A 132 19.49 -19.15 36.14
N GLN A 133 19.55 -18.54 37.33
CA GLN A 133 19.68 -17.10 37.45
C GLN A 133 20.98 -16.58 36.84
N GLU A 134 22.11 -17.25 37.08
CA GLU A 134 23.39 -16.88 36.49
C GLU A 134 23.42 -17.12 34.98
N LEU A 135 22.80 -18.20 34.49
CA LEU A 135 22.63 -18.44 33.06
C LEU A 135 21.89 -17.28 32.38
N ILE A 136 20.74 -16.87 32.93
CA ILE A 136 19.94 -15.75 32.42
C ILE A 136 20.75 -14.45 32.43
N LYS A 137 21.45 -14.15 33.53
CA LYS A 137 22.29 -12.95 33.64
C LYS A 137 23.40 -12.94 32.59
N ASN A 138 24.07 -14.06 32.37
CA ASN A 138 25.17 -14.15 31.41
C ASN A 138 24.67 -14.04 29.97
N MET A 139 23.52 -14.65 29.65
CA MET A 139 22.85 -14.45 28.37
C MET A 139 22.54 -12.97 28.13
N LEU A 140 21.96 -12.28 29.12
CA LEU A 140 21.63 -10.87 29.01
C LEU A 140 22.87 -9.99 28.84
N LYS A 141 23.95 -10.25 29.59
CA LYS A 141 25.23 -9.53 29.42
C LYS A 141 25.75 -9.65 27.99
N ASN A 142 25.74 -10.85 27.42
CA ASN A 142 26.20 -11.07 26.06
C ASN A 142 25.32 -10.34 25.03
N ALA A 143 23.99 -10.34 25.23
CA ALA A 143 23.08 -9.59 24.37
C ALA A 143 23.33 -8.07 24.45
N VAL A 144 23.57 -7.54 25.64
CA VAL A 144 23.90 -6.11 25.83
C VAL A 144 25.23 -5.76 25.15
N ILE A 145 26.24 -6.62 25.25
CA ILE A 145 27.52 -6.43 24.55
C ILE A 145 27.30 -6.40 23.04
N ALA A 146 26.55 -7.37 22.48
CA ALA A 146 26.25 -7.41 21.05
C ALA A 146 25.48 -6.17 20.56
N LEU A 147 24.60 -5.59 21.38
CA LEU A 147 23.91 -4.35 21.04
C LEU A 147 24.85 -3.14 20.94
N GLN A 148 26.00 -3.14 21.64
CA GLN A 148 26.99 -2.07 21.53
C GLN A 148 27.70 -2.06 20.17
N ASP A 149 27.68 -3.19 19.46
CA ASP A 149 28.23 -3.29 18.10
C ASP A 149 27.26 -2.73 17.05
N VAL A 150 26.00 -2.48 17.41
CA VAL A 150 25.02 -1.80 16.54
C VAL A 150 25.28 -0.29 16.55
N LYS A 151 26.31 0.12 15.82
CA LYS A 151 26.69 1.53 15.63
C LYS A 151 27.19 1.79 14.22
N VAL A 152 27.11 3.04 13.79
CA VAL A 152 27.66 3.46 12.51
C VAL A 152 29.18 3.64 12.67
N GLU A 153 29.96 2.89 11.90
CA GLU A 153 31.40 3.09 11.81
C GLU A 153 31.71 4.31 10.94
N HIS A 154 32.44 5.27 11.51
CA HIS A 154 32.88 6.46 10.78
C HIS A 154 33.98 6.07 9.77
N LYS A 155 33.77 6.36 8.48
CA LYS A 155 34.76 6.12 7.42
C LYS A 155 35.32 7.42 6.84
N GLU A 156 34.46 8.36 6.52
CA GLU A 156 34.81 9.62 5.85
C GLU A 156 33.98 10.77 6.43
N ASP A 157 34.50 11.99 6.30
CA ASP A 157 33.83 13.18 6.80
C ASP A 157 32.56 13.45 5.99
N LEU A 158 31.40 13.45 6.65
CA LEU A 158 30.11 13.77 6.01
C LEU A 158 29.97 15.26 5.67
N VAL A 159 30.78 16.11 6.31
CA VAL A 159 30.73 17.56 6.15
C VAL A 159 32.14 18.07 5.93
N VAL A 160 32.37 18.69 4.77
CA VAL A 160 33.64 19.36 4.45
C VAL A 160 33.40 20.87 4.47
N PRO A 161 34.08 21.63 5.35
CA PRO A 161 33.95 23.08 5.36
C PRO A 161 34.67 23.70 4.15
N PHE A 162 34.02 24.67 3.52
CA PHE A 162 34.66 25.50 2.52
C PHE A 162 35.47 26.60 3.21
N ILE A 163 36.73 26.75 2.83
CA ILE A 163 37.59 27.82 3.33
C ILE A 163 37.21 29.10 2.55
N ALA A 164 36.84 30.15 3.28
CA ALA A 164 36.55 31.48 2.75
C ALA A 164 37.82 32.28 2.49
#